data_AF-A0A379TG18-F1
#
_entry.id   AF-A0A379TG18-F1
#
_cell.length_a   1.000
_cell.length_b   1.000
_cell.length_c   1.000
_cell.angle_alpha   90.00
_cell.angle_beta   90.00
_cell.angle_gamma   90.00
#
_symmetry.space_group_name_H-M   'P 1'
#
loop_
_entity.id
_entity.type
_entity.pdbx_description
1 polymer ?
#
loop_
_entity_poly.entity_id
_entity_poly.type
_entity_poly.pdbx_seq_one_letter_code
_entity_poly.pdbx_strand_id
1 'polypeptide(L)'
;MKLIRGIHNLSQAPHGCVLTIGNFDGVHRGHRALLQGLQEEGRRRGLPVVVMIFEPQPLELFATDKAPARLTRLREKLHYLAQCGVDYVLCVKFDRRFAALTAQTFISELLVARLGVQFLAVGDDFRFGASRAGDFLLLQTAGAEYGFCGFQHPNLL
;
A
#
# COMPACT_ATOMS: atom_id res chain seq x y z
N MET A 1 -14.49 6.44 4.32
CA MET A 1 -13.61 5.26 4.17
C MET A 1 -14.41 3.97 3.98
N LYS A 2 -14.10 3.18 2.95
CA LYS A 2 -14.58 1.81 2.72
C LYS A 2 -13.44 0.80 2.93
N LEU A 3 -13.74 -0.38 3.47
CA LEU A 3 -12.76 -1.47 3.64
C LEU A 3 -12.99 -2.56 2.58
N ILE A 4 -11.95 -2.88 1.82
CA ILE A 4 -11.93 -3.97 0.83
C ILE A 4 -11.06 -5.09 1.40
N ARG A 5 -11.63 -6.28 1.57
CA ARG A 5 -10.92 -7.43 2.13
C ARG A 5 -10.44 -8.35 1.01
N GLY A 6 -9.13 -8.39 0.80
CA GLY A 6 -8.46 -9.26 -0.15
C GLY A 6 -8.58 -8.83 -1.61
N ILE A 7 -7.58 -9.23 -2.40
CA ILE A 7 -7.47 -8.91 -3.83
C ILE A 7 -8.57 -9.56 -4.70
N HIS A 8 -9.39 -10.47 -4.16
CA HIS A 8 -10.51 -11.06 -4.90
C HIS A 8 -11.72 -10.11 -4.95
N ASN A 9 -11.82 -9.15 -4.03
CA ASN A 9 -12.93 -8.17 -3.95
C ASN A 9 -12.60 -6.83 -4.62
N LEU A 10 -11.65 -6.80 -5.55
CA LEU A 10 -11.22 -5.55 -6.22
C LEU A 10 -12.29 -4.96 -7.14
N SER A 11 -13.37 -5.68 -7.46
CA SER A 11 -14.55 -5.08 -8.11
C SER A 11 -15.21 -3.97 -7.26
N GLN A 12 -14.92 -3.93 -5.96
CA GLN A 12 -15.36 -2.89 -5.03
C GLN A 12 -14.34 -1.75 -4.91
N ALA A 13 -13.14 -1.90 -5.49
CA ALA A 13 -12.12 -0.88 -5.52
C ALA A 13 -12.40 0.11 -6.65
N PRO A 14 -12.02 1.39 -6.49
CA PRO A 14 -11.97 2.29 -7.63
C PRO A 14 -10.92 1.79 -8.63
N HIS A 15 -11.25 1.87 -9.92
CA HIS A 15 -10.25 1.77 -10.99
C HIS A 15 -9.73 3.18 -11.27
N GLY A 16 -8.43 3.41 -11.08
CA GLY A 16 -7.87 4.75 -10.99
C GLY A 16 -7.81 5.23 -9.54
N CYS A 17 -6.60 5.31 -8.98
CA CYS A 17 -6.41 5.85 -7.62
C CYS A 17 -5.01 6.43 -7.40
N VAL A 18 -4.89 7.19 -6.31
CA VAL A 18 -3.60 7.45 -5.67
C VAL A 18 -3.44 6.45 -4.52
N LEU A 19 -2.31 5.75 -4.49
CA LEU A 19 -2.09 4.60 -3.62
C LEU A 19 -0.88 4.84 -2.70
N THR A 20 -0.98 4.35 -1.46
CA THR A 20 0.20 4.03 -0.64
C THR A 20 0.10 2.62 -0.08
N ILE A 21 1.24 2.01 0.23
CA ILE A 21 1.37 0.62 0.67
C ILE A 21 2.25 0.58 1.92
N GLY A 22 1.78 -0.07 2.99
CA GLY A 22 2.57 -0.17 4.22
C GLY A 22 1.84 -0.87 5.37
N ASN A 23 2.55 -1.05 6.49
CA ASN A 23 1.96 -1.65 7.68
C ASN A 23 1.05 -0.68 8.43
N PHE A 24 1.34 0.63 8.39
CA PHE A 24 0.59 1.69 9.09
C PHE A 24 0.31 1.40 10.56
N ASP A 25 1.21 0.67 11.23
CA ASP A 25 1.02 0.32 12.64
C ASP A 25 1.19 1.58 13.51
N GLY A 26 0.20 1.88 14.35
CA GLY A 26 0.17 3.10 15.15
C GLY A 26 -0.19 4.39 14.40
N VAL A 27 -0.16 4.40 13.05
CA VAL A 27 -0.41 5.61 12.21
C VAL A 27 0.26 6.86 12.80
N HIS A 28 1.56 6.73 13.11
CA HIS A 28 2.40 7.78 13.69
C HIS A 28 2.63 8.95 12.72
N ARG A 29 3.41 9.93 13.15
CA ARG A 29 3.60 11.21 12.44
C ARG A 29 4.12 11.05 11.01
N GLY A 30 5.06 10.12 10.78
CA GLY A 30 5.56 9.80 9.44
C GLY A 30 4.46 9.31 8.50
N HIS A 31 3.66 8.34 8.95
CA HIS A 31 2.48 7.88 8.19
C HIS A 31 1.47 9.00 7.92
N ARG A 32 1.24 9.90 8.88
CA ARG A 32 0.32 11.03 8.69
C ARG A 32 0.83 12.00 7.64
N ALA A 33 2.13 12.30 7.62
CA ALA A 33 2.74 13.14 6.58
C ALA A 33 2.62 12.51 5.19
N LEU A 34 2.91 11.21 5.07
CA LEU A 34 2.71 10.46 3.82
C LEU A 34 1.26 10.53 3.34
N LEU A 35 0.29 10.31 4.24
CA LEU A 35 -1.13 10.34 3.92
C LEU A 35 -1.62 11.76 3.57
N GLN A 36 -1.03 12.80 4.14
CA GLN A 36 -1.31 14.19 3.77
C GLN A 36 -0.87 14.47 2.33
N GLY A 37 0.37 14.15 1.98
CA GLY A 37 0.85 14.31 0.60
C GLY A 37 0.05 13.48 -0.41
N LEU A 38 -0.34 12.27 -0.03
CA LEU A 38 -1.20 11.42 -0.86
C LEU A 38 -2.61 12.03 -1.07
N GLN A 39 -3.20 12.64 -0.04
CA GLN A 39 -4.49 13.33 -0.15
C GLN A 39 -4.41 14.56 -1.08
N GLU A 40 -3.34 15.33 -0.99
CA GLU A 40 -3.11 16.49 -1.87
C GLU A 40 -3.04 16.04 -3.33
N GLU A 41 -2.33 14.94 -3.59
CA GLU A 41 -2.22 14.38 -4.93
C GLU A 41 -3.55 13.79 -5.43
N GLY A 42 -4.30 13.11 -4.55
CA GLY A 42 -5.65 12.63 -4.85
C GLY A 42 -6.57 13.78 -5.25
N ARG A 43 -6.56 14.88 -4.49
CA ARG A 43 -7.33 16.09 -4.81
C ARG A 43 -6.90 16.72 -6.13
N ARG A 44 -5.59 16.84 -6.37
CA ARG A 44 -5.04 17.43 -7.61
C ARG A 44 -5.46 16.65 -8.86
N ARG A 45 -5.55 15.32 -8.75
CA ARG A 45 -5.93 14.43 -9.86
C ARG A 45 -7.42 14.13 -9.94
N GLY A 46 -8.21 14.50 -8.93
CA GLY A 46 -9.61 14.07 -8.81
C GLY A 46 -9.77 12.57 -8.59
N LEU A 47 -8.80 11.94 -7.91
CA LEU A 47 -8.74 10.49 -7.70
C LEU A 47 -8.89 10.12 -6.21
N PRO A 48 -9.48 8.95 -5.91
CA PRO A 48 -9.63 8.49 -4.54
C PRO A 48 -8.30 8.09 -3.91
N VAL A 49 -8.20 8.32 -2.60
CA VAL A 49 -7.05 7.97 -1.76
C VAL A 49 -7.19 6.54 -1.26
N VAL A 50 -6.26 5.68 -1.66
CA VAL A 50 -6.26 4.25 -1.31
C VAL A 50 -5.04 3.93 -0.46
N VAL A 51 -5.26 3.18 0.63
CA VAL A 51 -4.19 2.60 1.44
C VAL A 51 -4.26 1.08 1.35
N MET A 52 -3.18 0.45 0.89
CA MET A 52 -3.02 -1.00 0.93
C MET A 52 -2.27 -1.41 2.20
N ILE A 53 -2.89 -2.28 2.99
CA ILE A 53 -2.30 -2.87 4.20
C ILE A 53 -2.30 -4.39 4.11
N PHE A 54 -1.50 -5.02 4.96
CA PHE A 54 -1.35 -6.47 5.01
C PHE A 54 -1.80 -7.04 6.34
N GLU A 55 -2.63 -8.08 6.31
CA GLU A 55 -3.06 -8.83 7.49
C GLU A 55 -3.03 -10.35 7.21
N PRO A 56 -2.23 -11.15 7.96
CA PRO A 56 -1.27 -10.72 8.99
C PRO A 56 -0.16 -9.81 8.41
N GLN A 57 0.56 -9.09 9.27
CA GLN A 57 1.66 -8.24 8.82
C GLN A 57 2.79 -9.12 8.25
N PRO A 58 3.58 -8.66 7.26
CA PRO A 58 4.58 -9.50 6.61
C PRO A 58 5.57 -10.16 7.58
N LEU A 59 6.01 -9.42 8.62
CA LEU A 59 6.91 -9.95 9.64
C LEU A 59 6.28 -11.09 10.46
N GLU A 60 4.97 -11.11 10.66
CA GLU A 60 4.30 -12.20 11.39
C GLU A 60 4.30 -13.51 10.59
N LEU A 61 4.34 -13.44 9.25
CA LEU A 61 4.44 -14.64 8.41
C LEU A 61 5.85 -15.24 8.46
N PHE A 62 6.89 -14.40 8.52
CA PHE A 62 8.29 -14.84 8.46
C PHE A 62 8.91 -15.08 9.83
N ALA A 63 8.46 -14.37 10.86
CA ALA A 63 9.09 -14.34 12.17
C ALA A 63 8.15 -14.82 13.28
N THR A 64 7.44 -15.94 13.09
CA THR A 64 6.45 -16.55 14.02
C THR A 64 6.51 -16.01 15.46
N ASP A 65 7.41 -16.52 16.31
CA ASP A 65 7.51 -16.15 17.73
C ASP A 65 8.35 -14.89 18.01
N LYS A 66 8.97 -14.32 16.98
CA LYS A 66 9.83 -13.13 17.05
C LYS A 66 9.19 -11.90 16.41
N ALA A 67 7.92 -11.99 16.01
CA ALA A 67 7.22 -10.91 15.37
C ALA A 67 7.08 -9.74 16.37
N PRO A 68 7.37 -8.49 15.96
CA PRO A 68 7.20 -7.35 16.83
C PRO A 68 5.76 -7.26 17.35
N ALA A 69 5.61 -6.86 18.61
CA ALA A 69 4.30 -6.56 19.15
C ALA A 69 3.65 -5.43 18.33
N ARG A 70 2.40 -5.62 17.94
CA ARG A 70 1.64 -4.60 17.23
C ARG A 70 1.40 -3.39 18.13
N LEU A 71 1.58 -2.18 17.59
CA LEU A 71 1.18 -0.94 18.27
C LEU A 71 -0.34 -0.79 18.30
N THR A 72 -1.02 -1.28 17.25
CA THR A 72 -2.47 -1.14 17.08
C THR A 72 -3.09 -2.40 16.51
N ARG A 73 -4.34 -2.68 16.92
CA ARG A 73 -5.17 -3.69 16.26
C ARG A 73 -5.65 -3.17 14.92
N LEU A 74 -6.04 -4.06 14.01
CA LEU A 74 -6.60 -3.70 12.70
C LEU A 74 -7.75 -2.69 12.83
N ARG A 75 -8.65 -2.86 13.80
CA ARG A 75 -9.77 -1.94 14.01
C ARG A 75 -9.33 -0.52 14.35
N GLU A 76 -8.30 -0.37 15.19
CA GLU A 76 -7.76 0.94 15.57
C GLU A 76 -7.00 1.58 14.41
N LYS A 77 -6.19 0.78 13.69
CA LYS A 77 -5.53 1.21 12.45
C LYS A 77 -6.53 1.76 11.44
N LEU A 78 -7.64 1.05 11.19
CA LEU A 78 -8.71 1.50 10.31
C LEU A 78 -9.36 2.80 10.79
N HIS A 79 -9.56 2.96 12.11
CA HIS A 79 -10.08 4.19 12.67
C HIS A 79 -9.15 5.38 12.40
N TYR A 80 -7.84 5.22 12.64
CA TYR A 80 -6.85 6.27 12.37
C TYR A 80 -6.72 6.60 10.88
N LEU A 81 -6.72 5.58 10.00
CA LEU A 81 -6.71 5.80 8.55
C LEU A 81 -7.95 6.59 8.08
N ALA A 82 -9.13 6.32 8.65
CA ALA A 82 -10.34 7.09 8.35
C ALA A 82 -10.21 8.56 8.78
N GLN A 83 -9.60 8.83 9.94
CA GLN A 83 -9.32 10.19 10.40
C GLN A 83 -8.31 10.92 9.52
N CYS A 84 -7.42 10.19 8.84
CA CYS A 84 -6.49 10.71 7.85
C CYS A 84 -7.10 10.82 6.44
N GLY A 85 -8.43 10.89 6.28
CA GLY A 85 -9.05 11.19 4.98
C GLY A 85 -8.88 10.09 3.93
N VAL A 86 -8.64 8.84 4.34
CA VAL A 86 -8.55 7.70 3.41
C VAL A 86 -9.94 7.32 2.89
N ASP A 87 -10.07 7.20 1.57
CA ASP A 87 -11.33 6.80 0.94
C ASP A 87 -11.51 5.28 0.97
N TYR A 88 -10.44 4.53 0.69
CA TYR A 88 -10.46 3.08 0.66
C TYR A 88 -9.25 2.47 1.36
N VAL A 89 -9.49 1.43 2.16
CA VAL A 89 -8.43 0.56 2.66
C VAL A 89 -8.54 -0.80 1.98
N LEU A 90 -7.50 -1.18 1.24
CA LEU A 90 -7.35 -2.51 0.69
C LEU A 90 -6.54 -3.37 1.65
N CYS A 91 -7.22 -4.22 2.41
CA CYS A 91 -6.61 -5.15 3.36
C CYS A 91 -6.29 -6.46 2.63
N VAL A 92 -5.03 -6.62 2.21
CA VAL A 92 -4.55 -7.80 1.51
C VAL A 92 -4.15 -8.88 2.52
N LYS A 93 -4.55 -10.12 2.26
CA LYS A 93 -4.05 -11.26 3.03
C LYS A 93 -2.60 -11.53 2.64
N PHE A 94 -1.68 -11.38 3.57
CA PHE A 94 -0.27 -11.70 3.34
C PHE A 94 0.02 -13.15 3.75
N ASP A 95 -0.04 -14.05 2.76
CA ASP A 95 0.29 -15.46 2.92
C ASP A 95 1.44 -15.86 1.98
N ARG A 96 1.86 -17.13 2.04
CA ARG A 96 2.95 -17.65 1.20
C ARG A 96 2.69 -17.48 -0.29
N ARG A 97 1.42 -17.52 -0.72
CA ARG A 97 1.05 -17.33 -2.13
C ARG A 97 1.27 -15.88 -2.54
N PHE A 98 0.82 -14.93 -1.72
CA PHE A 98 1.08 -13.51 -1.99
C PHE A 98 2.57 -13.17 -1.93
N ALA A 99 3.29 -13.71 -0.95
CA ALA A 99 4.74 -13.51 -0.80
C ALA A 99 5.57 -14.10 -1.96
N ALA A 100 5.02 -15.07 -2.71
CA ALA A 100 5.65 -15.67 -3.88
C ALA A 100 5.38 -14.91 -5.20
N LEU A 101 4.53 -13.87 -5.19
CA LEU A 101 4.26 -13.07 -6.39
C LEU A 101 5.55 -12.39 -6.85
N THR A 102 5.86 -12.48 -8.13
CA THR A 102 7.00 -11.73 -8.69
C THR A 102 6.73 -10.23 -8.61
N ALA A 103 7.80 -9.43 -8.58
CA ALA A 103 7.68 -7.97 -8.62
C ALA A 103 6.93 -7.50 -9.88
N GLN A 104 7.18 -8.15 -11.02
CA GLN A 104 6.48 -7.85 -12.28
C GLN A 104 4.98 -8.12 -12.17
N THR A 105 4.58 -9.32 -11.71
CA THR A 105 3.17 -9.68 -11.50
C THR A 105 2.48 -8.71 -10.54
N PHE A 106 3.16 -8.33 -9.45
CA PHE A 106 2.63 -7.35 -8.51
C PHE A 106 2.34 -6.00 -9.20
N ILE A 107 3.24 -5.53 -10.06
CA ILE A 107 3.04 -4.27 -10.78
C ILE A 107 1.95 -4.40 -11.85
N SER A 108 2.16 -5.27 -12.84
CA SER A 108 1.33 -5.30 -14.04
C SER A 108 -0.10 -5.78 -13.76
N GLU A 109 -0.26 -6.84 -12.94
CA GLU A 109 -1.59 -7.39 -12.68
C GLU A 109 -2.31 -6.63 -11.57
N LEU A 110 -1.65 -6.36 -10.44
CA LEU A 110 -2.33 -5.76 -9.30
C LEU A 110 -2.39 -4.24 -9.38
N LEU A 111 -1.25 -3.56 -9.52
CA LEU A 111 -1.22 -2.09 -9.50
C LEU A 111 -1.82 -1.50 -10.79
N VAL A 112 -1.43 -2.03 -11.95
CA VAL A 112 -1.83 -1.47 -13.25
C VAL A 112 -3.20 -2.02 -13.67
N ALA A 113 -3.31 -3.31 -13.94
CA ALA A 113 -4.52 -3.85 -14.55
C ALA A 113 -5.75 -3.75 -13.61
N ARG A 114 -5.59 -4.09 -12.33
CA ARG A 114 -6.74 -4.21 -11.40
C ARG A 114 -7.05 -2.93 -10.63
N LEU A 115 -6.03 -2.18 -10.20
CA LEU A 115 -6.22 -0.94 -9.44
C LEU A 115 -6.15 0.31 -10.32
N GLY A 116 -5.52 0.25 -11.49
CA GLY A 116 -5.33 1.41 -12.37
C GLY A 116 -4.56 2.54 -11.67
N VAL A 117 -3.59 2.21 -10.81
CA VAL A 117 -2.86 3.19 -9.99
C VAL A 117 -2.29 4.29 -10.88
N GLN A 118 -2.55 5.55 -10.54
CA GLN A 118 -2.07 6.73 -11.27
C GLN A 118 -0.91 7.42 -10.54
N PHE A 119 -0.85 7.22 -9.22
CA PHE A 119 0.21 7.71 -8.36
C PHE A 119 0.45 6.74 -7.22
N LEU A 120 1.71 6.45 -6.92
CA LEU A 120 2.11 5.55 -5.84
C LEU A 120 3.09 6.27 -4.92
N ALA A 121 2.72 6.44 -3.65
CA ALA A 121 3.60 6.93 -2.60
C ALA A 121 4.06 5.79 -1.70
N VAL A 122 5.38 5.58 -1.59
CA VAL A 122 5.98 4.56 -0.73
C VAL A 122 7.10 5.14 0.13
N GLY A 123 7.42 4.46 1.22
CA GLY A 123 8.58 4.80 2.05
C GLY A 123 9.90 4.38 1.44
N ASP A 124 10.98 4.92 2.01
CA ASP A 124 12.35 4.71 1.51
C ASP A 124 12.76 3.22 1.45
N ASP A 125 12.36 2.45 2.47
CA ASP A 125 12.71 1.03 2.61
C ASP A 125 11.67 0.08 2.00
N PHE A 126 10.75 0.59 1.16
CA PHE A 126 9.71 -0.25 0.58
C PHE A 126 10.29 -1.30 -0.37
N ARG A 127 10.01 -2.57 -0.06
CA ARG A 127 10.36 -3.72 -0.86
C ARG A 127 9.13 -4.58 -1.11
N PHE A 128 9.03 -5.14 -2.30
CA PHE A 128 7.89 -5.97 -2.71
C PHE A 128 8.33 -7.09 -3.65
N GLY A 129 7.38 -7.97 -3.97
CA GLY A 129 7.62 -9.15 -4.77
C GLY A 129 8.43 -10.23 -4.03
N ALA A 130 8.52 -11.39 -4.68
CA ALA A 130 9.20 -12.57 -4.18
C ALA A 130 10.64 -12.23 -3.79
N SER A 131 11.04 -12.71 -2.61
CA SER A 131 12.38 -12.47 -2.04
C SER A 131 12.77 -10.99 -1.96
N ARG A 132 11.79 -10.07 -1.87
CA ARG A 132 12.02 -8.62 -1.79
C ARG A 132 12.75 -8.05 -3.02
N ALA A 133 12.59 -8.70 -4.18
CA ALA A 133 13.29 -8.34 -5.41
C ALA A 133 12.87 -6.99 -6.02
N GLY A 134 11.69 -6.49 -5.69
CA GLY A 134 11.20 -5.18 -6.15
C GLY A 134 11.53 -4.06 -5.18
N ASP A 135 11.83 -2.88 -5.73
CA ASP A 135 12.12 -1.64 -5.01
C ASP A 135 11.60 -0.40 -5.73
N PHE A 136 11.91 0.77 -5.18
CA PHE A 136 11.47 2.05 -5.73
C PHE A 136 11.97 2.29 -7.16
N LEU A 137 13.21 1.89 -7.49
CA LEU A 137 13.75 2.08 -8.84
C LEU A 137 12.98 1.24 -9.87
N LEU A 138 12.62 0.01 -9.49
CA LEU A 138 11.77 -0.84 -10.31
C LEU A 138 10.38 -0.20 -10.51
N LEU A 139 9.78 0.37 -9.45
CA LEU A 139 8.50 1.07 -9.56
C LEU A 139 8.59 2.31 -10.46
N GLN A 140 9.70 3.05 -10.42
CA GLN A 140 9.91 4.21 -11.27
C GLN A 140 10.03 3.82 -12.74
N THR A 141 10.80 2.76 -13.03
CA THR A 141 10.95 2.22 -14.39
C THR A 141 9.61 1.75 -14.92
N ALA A 142 8.88 0.96 -14.13
CA ALA A 142 7.56 0.47 -14.52
C ALA A 142 6.53 1.59 -14.62
N GLY A 143 6.66 2.64 -13.81
CA GLY A 143 5.82 3.84 -13.90
C GLY A 143 5.95 4.55 -15.25
N ALA A 144 7.16 4.62 -15.80
CA ALA A 144 7.41 5.15 -17.13
C ALA A 144 6.82 4.27 -18.26
N GLU A 145 6.80 2.95 -18.08
CA GLU A 145 6.21 2.00 -19.04
C GLU A 145 4.68 1.97 -18.99
N TYR A 146 4.09 1.94 -17.78
CA TYR A 146 2.66 1.73 -17.57
C TYR A 146 1.86 3.01 -17.28
N GLY A 147 2.52 4.18 -17.25
CA GLY A 147 1.85 5.47 -17.14
C GLY A 147 1.42 5.88 -15.73
N PHE A 148 2.14 5.45 -14.69
CA PHE A 148 1.91 5.90 -13.31
C PHE A 148 3.14 6.56 -12.70
N CYS A 149 2.95 7.52 -11.80
CA CYS A 149 4.08 8.20 -11.15
C CYS A 149 4.40 7.56 -9.80
N GLY A 150 5.66 7.19 -9.58
CA GLY A 150 6.17 6.82 -8.25
C GLY A 150 6.72 8.03 -7.51
N PHE A 151 6.36 8.18 -6.23
CA PHE A 151 6.92 9.17 -5.32
C PHE A 151 7.44 8.47 -4.06
N GLN A 152 8.67 8.82 -3.68
CA GLN A 152 9.31 8.33 -2.47
C GLN A 152 9.24 9.43 -1.42
N HIS A 153 8.64 9.15 -0.27
CA HIS A 153 8.61 10.11 0.83
C HIS A 153 9.80 9.87 1.77
N PRO A 154 10.74 10.83 1.90
CA PRO A 154 11.88 10.67 2.80
C PRO A 154 11.44 10.59 4.27
N ASN A 155 12.09 9.73 5.05
CA ASN A 155 11.96 9.58 6.50
C ASN A 155 10.54 9.22 6.98
N LEU A 156 10.10 7.97 6.74
CA LEU A 156 8.91 7.38 7.37
C LEU A 156 9.18 6.67 8.71
N LEU A 157 10.34 6.88 9.34
CA LEU A 157 10.68 6.31 10.65
C LEU A 157 9.92 7.02 11.79
#